data_AF-A0A945AUK4-F1
#
_entry.id   AF-A0A945AUK4-F1
#
_cell.length_a   1.000
_cell.length_b   1.000
_cell.length_c   1.000
_cell.angle_alpha   90.00
_cell.angle_beta   90.00
_cell.angle_gamma   90.00
#
_symmetry.space_group_name_H-M   'P 1'
#
loop_
_entity.id
_entity.type
_entity.pdbx_description
1 polymer ?
#
loop_
_entity_poly.entity_id
_entity_poly.type
_entity_poly.pdbx_seq_one_letter_code
_entity_poly.pdbx_strand_id
1 'polypeptide(L)'
;MKAFLAFVLSTSFFSQFIHPTIASELAIDDLAVRSTKLEAAGQWPELVSLCETAARKGKLSNELYQRYDLAKIHCDLNRRSAEKAYQEALRKITEDEAHQLFVECLSRINSHHVSNPDFHKLISRGCTALRIAICDPEFQYLHAQQATPERIALFLEHIRHIVEGRKIETLHDAKTAASWIARSAQTVVGVLPAVTFLEMTAASVGGLDEYSAFLTTGQLNDLYAQIEGNFVGLGVELKSAEDGLLVVHVIQGSPAERSGLQAGDHLIGIAGTPI
;
A
#
# COMPACT_ATOMS: atom_id res chain seq x y z
N MET A 1 -37.48 41.38 -50.22
CA MET A 1 -36.70 42.38 -50.99
C MET A 1 -35.33 42.53 -50.33
N LYS A 2 -34.26 42.07 -51.02
CA LYS A 2 -32.80 42.31 -50.80
C LYS A 2 -32.22 41.98 -49.40
N ALA A 3 -31.57 40.84 -49.16
CA ALA A 3 -30.25 40.38 -49.62
C ALA A 3 -29.07 41.31 -49.22
N PHE A 4 -28.21 40.84 -48.32
CA PHE A 4 -26.76 40.99 -48.48
C PHE A 4 -26.02 39.79 -47.88
N LEU A 5 -25.15 39.25 -48.72
CA LEU A 5 -24.30 38.08 -48.57
C LEU A 5 -22.91 38.58 -48.14
N ALA A 6 -22.28 37.92 -47.18
CA ALA A 6 -20.82 38.00 -47.01
C ALA A 6 -20.30 36.62 -46.62
N PHE A 7 -19.62 35.99 -47.58
CA PHE A 7 -18.95 34.70 -47.50
C PHE A 7 -17.47 34.99 -47.25
N VAL A 8 -16.90 34.49 -46.17
CA VAL A 8 -15.43 34.32 -46.05
C VAL A 8 -15.13 32.89 -45.64
N LEU A 9 -14.63 32.20 -46.66
CA LEU A 9 -13.84 30.97 -46.74
C LEU A 9 -13.14 30.48 -45.46
N SER A 10 -13.47 29.22 -45.14
CA SER A 10 -12.56 28.10 -44.85
C SER A 10 -11.22 28.38 -44.14
N THR A 11 -11.11 27.88 -42.91
CA THR A 11 -10.03 26.94 -42.55
C THR A 11 -10.66 25.83 -41.72
N SER A 12 -10.54 24.60 -42.22
CA SER A 12 -11.09 23.40 -41.62
C SER A 12 -10.45 23.15 -40.25
N PHE A 13 -11.17 23.44 -39.18
CA PHE A 13 -10.89 22.82 -37.89
C PHE A 13 -11.25 21.34 -38.01
N PHE A 14 -10.22 20.51 -38.19
CA PHE A 14 -10.29 19.08 -37.88
C PHE A 14 -10.51 18.97 -36.37
N SER A 15 -11.75 19.14 -35.93
CA SER A 15 -12.18 18.64 -34.62
C SER A 15 -12.25 17.13 -34.76
N GLN A 16 -11.10 16.49 -34.58
CA GLN A 16 -11.00 15.04 -34.47
C GLN A 16 -11.88 14.65 -33.28
N PHE A 17 -13.04 14.06 -33.58
CA PHE A 17 -13.81 13.31 -32.60
C PHE A 17 -12.90 12.18 -32.11
N ILE A 18 -12.15 12.42 -31.04
CA ILE A 18 -11.53 11.34 -30.29
C ILE A 18 -12.71 10.59 -29.68
N HIS A 19 -13.06 9.46 -30.30
CA HIS A 19 -14.04 8.55 -29.74
C HIS A 19 -13.64 8.23 -28.29
N PRO A 20 -14.60 8.16 -27.34
CA PRO A 20 -14.29 7.93 -25.92
C PRO A 20 -13.43 6.67 -25.70
N THR A 21 -13.51 5.69 -26.59
CA THR A 21 -12.65 4.50 -26.63
C THR A 21 -11.16 4.83 -26.84
N ILE A 22 -10.83 5.69 -27.80
CA ILE A 22 -9.44 6.07 -28.11
C ILE A 22 -8.84 6.91 -26.98
N ALA A 23 -9.63 7.82 -26.39
CA ALA A 23 -9.21 8.59 -25.22
C ALA A 23 -8.96 7.69 -24.00
N SER A 24 -9.78 6.66 -23.81
CA SER A 24 -9.57 5.70 -22.72
C SER A 24 -8.34 4.81 -22.92
N GLU A 25 -8.06 4.39 -24.17
CA GLU A 25 -6.87 3.59 -24.49
C GLU A 25 -5.58 4.40 -24.31
N LEU A 26 -5.55 5.65 -24.79
CA LEU A 26 -4.43 6.58 -24.58
C LEU A 26 -4.19 6.87 -23.09
N ALA A 27 -5.25 7.00 -22.29
CA ALA A 27 -5.14 7.23 -20.85
C ALA A 27 -4.62 6.00 -20.09
N ILE A 28 -4.97 4.78 -20.54
CA ILE A 28 -4.46 3.54 -19.95
C ILE A 28 -2.98 3.35 -20.29
N ASP A 29 -2.58 3.65 -21.53
CA ASP A 29 -1.19 3.54 -21.99
C ASP A 29 -0.29 4.58 -21.29
N ASP A 30 -0.77 5.83 -21.10
CA ASP A 30 -0.08 6.83 -20.28
C ASP A 30 0.10 6.37 -18.83
N LEU A 31 -0.94 5.79 -18.22
CA LEU A 31 -0.87 5.28 -16.86
C LEU A 31 0.14 4.11 -16.75
N ALA A 32 0.19 3.24 -17.75
CA ALA A 32 1.18 2.17 -17.82
C ALA A 32 2.61 2.70 -17.88
N VAL A 33 2.91 3.58 -18.83
CA VAL A 33 4.25 4.17 -19.00
C VAL A 33 4.70 4.91 -17.73
N ARG A 34 3.82 5.72 -17.14
CA ARG A 34 4.14 6.47 -15.92
C ARG A 34 4.34 5.56 -14.72
N SER A 35 3.51 4.53 -14.56
CA SER A 35 3.67 3.55 -13.48
C SER A 35 5.01 2.82 -13.54
N THR A 36 5.47 2.44 -14.74
CA THR A 36 6.79 1.81 -14.95
C THR A 36 7.94 2.73 -14.57
N LYS A 37 7.84 4.03 -14.88
CA LYS A 37 8.86 5.01 -14.49
C LYS A 37 8.94 5.18 -12.97
N LEU A 38 7.78 5.28 -12.30
CA LEU A 38 7.71 5.41 -10.84
C LEU A 38 8.23 4.15 -10.14
N GLU A 39 7.90 2.96 -10.64
CA GLU A 39 8.42 1.69 -10.14
C GLU A 39 9.95 1.61 -10.27
N ALA A 40 10.49 1.94 -11.44
CA ALA A 40 11.94 1.95 -11.67
C ALA A 40 12.68 2.98 -10.78
N ALA A 41 12.01 4.07 -10.41
CA ALA A 41 12.53 5.09 -9.50
C ALA A 41 12.31 4.75 -8.00
N GLY A 42 11.59 3.68 -7.67
CA GLY A 42 11.22 3.35 -6.29
C GLY A 42 10.25 4.36 -5.64
N GLN A 43 9.53 5.14 -6.44
CA GLN A 43 8.57 6.15 -5.99
C GLN A 43 7.20 5.50 -5.72
N TRP A 44 7.17 4.67 -4.67
CA TRP A 44 6.00 3.86 -4.33
C TRP A 44 4.76 4.68 -3.95
N PRO A 45 4.85 5.75 -3.12
CA PRO A 45 3.67 6.55 -2.76
C PRO A 45 3.02 7.22 -3.97
N GLU A 46 3.83 7.77 -4.88
CA GLU A 46 3.36 8.40 -6.11
C GLU A 46 2.71 7.38 -7.04
N LEU A 47 3.26 6.15 -7.10
CA LEU A 47 2.67 5.07 -7.89
C LEU A 47 1.30 4.67 -7.35
N VAL A 48 1.18 4.52 -6.03
CA VAL A 48 -0.10 4.23 -5.38
C VAL A 48 -1.11 5.33 -5.70
N SER A 49 -0.74 6.60 -5.49
CA SER A 49 -1.62 7.75 -5.77
C SER A 49 -2.05 7.83 -7.24
N LEU A 50 -1.13 7.55 -8.18
CA LEU A 50 -1.42 7.51 -9.62
C LEU A 50 -2.50 6.47 -9.97
N CYS A 51 -2.40 5.28 -9.39
CA CYS A 51 -3.24 4.14 -9.75
C CYS A 51 -4.54 4.03 -8.92
N GLU A 52 -4.59 4.63 -7.73
CA GLU A 52 -5.66 4.42 -6.74
C GLU A 52 -7.06 4.70 -7.28
N THR A 53 -7.24 5.81 -8.00
CA THR A 53 -8.56 6.16 -8.57
C THR A 53 -9.04 5.14 -9.60
N ALA A 54 -8.12 4.61 -10.42
CA ALA A 54 -8.43 3.58 -11.41
C ALA A 54 -8.65 2.21 -10.75
N ALA A 55 -7.90 1.90 -9.69
CA ALA A 55 -8.05 0.69 -8.89
C ALA A 55 -9.43 0.62 -8.24
N ARG A 56 -9.86 1.69 -7.55
CA ARG A 56 -11.19 1.79 -6.92
C ARG A 56 -12.35 1.63 -7.90
N LYS A 57 -12.14 2.00 -9.17
CA LYS A 57 -13.13 1.86 -10.25
C LYS A 57 -13.07 0.49 -10.95
N GLY A 58 -12.15 -0.39 -10.56
CA GLY A 58 -11.94 -1.68 -11.21
C GLY A 58 -11.47 -1.57 -12.67
N LYS A 59 -10.74 -0.50 -13.01
CA LYS A 59 -10.35 -0.18 -14.40
C LYS A 59 -8.90 -0.52 -14.73
N LEU A 60 -8.13 -1.05 -13.77
CA LEU A 60 -6.75 -1.43 -14.01
C LEU A 60 -6.70 -2.76 -14.79
N SER A 61 -5.78 -2.84 -15.75
CA SER A 61 -5.38 -4.12 -16.32
C SER A 61 -4.69 -4.98 -15.25
N ASN A 62 -4.64 -6.30 -15.45
CA ASN A 62 -4.01 -7.22 -14.50
C ASN A 62 -2.55 -6.84 -14.20
N GLU A 63 -1.79 -6.44 -15.20
CA GLU A 63 -0.38 -6.07 -15.03
C GLU A 63 -0.23 -4.75 -14.26
N LEU A 64 -1.08 -3.76 -14.54
CA LEU A 64 -1.08 -2.51 -13.77
C LEU A 64 -1.53 -2.73 -12.33
N TYR A 65 -2.49 -3.62 -12.12
CA TYR A 65 -2.93 -3.99 -10.78
C TYR A 65 -1.81 -4.67 -10.00
N GLN A 66 -1.03 -5.57 -10.60
CA GLN A 66 0.13 -6.21 -9.96
C GLN A 66 1.18 -5.17 -9.54
N ARG A 67 1.48 -4.19 -10.40
CA ARG A 67 2.42 -3.11 -10.08
C ARG A 67 1.89 -2.21 -8.97
N TYR A 68 0.61 -1.85 -9.03
CA TYR A 68 -0.05 -1.08 -7.98
C TYR A 68 -0.03 -1.83 -6.64
N ASP A 69 -0.34 -3.13 -6.65
CA ASP A 69 -0.31 -3.97 -5.45
C ASP A 69 1.11 -4.08 -4.86
N LEU A 70 2.12 -4.23 -5.73
CA LEU A 70 3.52 -4.21 -5.31
C LEU A 70 3.88 -2.90 -4.59
N ALA A 71 3.49 -1.75 -5.16
CA ALA A 71 3.73 -0.45 -4.55
C ALA A 71 2.98 -0.28 -3.22
N LYS A 72 1.73 -0.78 -3.12
CA LYS A 72 0.99 -0.82 -1.84
C LYS A 72 1.77 -1.59 -0.77
N ILE A 73 2.31 -2.76 -1.11
CA ILE A 73 3.08 -3.57 -0.15
C ILE A 73 4.31 -2.80 0.36
N HIS A 74 5.04 -2.11 -0.52
CA HIS A 74 6.17 -1.25 -0.12
C HIS A 74 5.74 -0.15 0.85
N CYS A 75 4.68 0.60 0.50
CA CYS A 75 4.17 1.69 1.34
C CYS A 75 3.68 1.18 2.70
N ASP A 76 2.91 0.09 2.71
CA ASP A 76 2.36 -0.50 3.93
C ASP A 76 3.46 -1.03 4.84
N LEU A 77 4.49 -1.67 4.28
CA LEU A 77 5.63 -2.16 5.05
C LEU A 77 6.41 -1.02 5.69
N ASN A 78 6.79 -0.01 4.91
CA ASN A 78 7.53 1.15 5.39
C ASN A 78 6.76 1.88 6.52
N ARG A 79 5.45 2.07 6.32
CA ARG A 79 4.57 2.71 7.31
C ARG A 79 4.49 1.92 8.61
N ARG A 80 4.39 0.59 8.54
CA ARG A 80 4.40 -0.28 9.74
C ARG A 80 5.76 -0.30 10.40
N SER A 81 6.84 -0.45 9.64
CA SER A 81 8.19 -0.58 10.19
C SER A 81 8.62 0.69 10.93
N ALA A 82 8.25 1.87 10.42
CA ALA A 82 8.53 3.16 11.04
C ALA A 82 7.78 3.40 12.37
N GLU A 83 6.73 2.62 12.67
CA GLU A 83 5.91 2.85 13.85
C GLU A 83 6.48 2.18 15.11
N LYS A 84 6.87 2.99 16.09
CA LYS A 84 7.44 2.51 17.37
C LYS A 84 6.51 1.57 18.13
N ALA A 85 5.21 1.88 18.20
CA ALA A 85 4.23 1.05 18.89
C ALA A 85 4.11 -0.35 18.27
N TYR A 86 4.16 -0.43 16.94
CA TYR A 86 4.19 -1.71 16.22
C TYR A 86 5.49 -2.49 16.52
N GLN A 87 6.65 -1.83 16.51
CA GLN A 87 7.92 -2.48 16.86
C GLN A 87 7.93 -3.01 18.30
N GLU A 88 7.33 -2.28 19.25
CA GLU A 88 7.19 -2.74 20.63
C GLU A 88 6.23 -3.91 20.77
N ALA A 89 5.11 -3.89 20.03
CA ALA A 89 4.17 -5.01 19.98
C ALA A 89 4.83 -6.27 19.40
N LEU A 90 5.60 -6.13 18.32
CA LEU A 90 6.37 -7.22 17.69
C LEU A 90 7.37 -7.88 18.65
N ARG A 91 7.97 -7.12 19.58
CA ARG A 91 8.90 -7.67 20.58
C ARG A 91 8.22 -8.46 21.70
N LYS A 92 6.93 -8.22 21.92
CA LYS A 92 6.16 -8.83 23.02
C LYS A 92 5.35 -10.03 22.56
N ILE A 93 4.89 -10.02 21.32
CA ILE A 93 4.05 -11.09 20.78
C ILE A 93 4.81 -12.40 20.68
N THR A 94 4.16 -13.49 21.09
CA THR A 94 4.69 -14.85 20.96
C THR A 94 4.41 -15.43 19.58
N GLU A 95 5.13 -16.50 19.23
CA GLU A 95 4.87 -17.26 17.99
C GLU A 95 3.44 -17.80 17.94
N ASP A 96 2.95 -18.37 19.05
CA ASP A 96 1.59 -18.93 19.12
C ASP A 96 0.52 -17.87 18.93
N GLU A 97 0.66 -16.70 19.56
CA GLU A 97 -0.27 -15.58 19.39
C GLU A 97 -0.29 -15.07 17.94
N ALA A 98 0.89 -14.87 17.34
CA ALA A 98 0.99 -14.42 15.95
C ALA A 98 0.41 -15.44 14.96
N HIS A 99 0.66 -16.73 15.18
CA HIS A 99 0.09 -17.81 14.38
C HIS A 99 -1.44 -17.89 14.54
N GLN A 100 -1.96 -17.75 15.77
CA GLN A 100 -3.40 -17.72 16.03
C GLN A 100 -4.07 -16.52 15.34
N LEU A 101 -3.48 -15.32 15.41
CA LEU A 101 -3.97 -14.14 14.72
C LEU A 101 -4.03 -14.35 13.20
N PHE A 102 -2.98 -14.91 12.60
CA PHE A 102 -2.95 -15.23 11.17
C PHE A 102 -4.06 -16.22 10.81
N VAL A 103 -4.21 -17.29 11.59
CA VAL A 103 -5.25 -18.32 11.41
C VAL A 103 -6.65 -17.73 11.53
N GLU A 104 -6.89 -16.90 12.54
CA GLU A 104 -8.18 -16.25 12.77
C GLU A 104 -8.52 -15.30 11.62
N CYS A 105 -7.54 -14.51 11.18
CA CYS A 105 -7.69 -13.60 10.04
C CYS A 105 -8.13 -14.36 8.78
N LEU A 106 -7.41 -15.42 8.39
CA LEU A 106 -7.80 -16.22 7.23
C LEU A 106 -9.16 -16.91 7.41
N SER A 107 -9.49 -17.33 8.64
CA SER A 107 -10.80 -17.92 8.93
C SER A 107 -11.93 -16.90 8.78
N ARG A 108 -11.74 -15.66 9.23
CA ARG A 108 -12.71 -14.56 9.07
C ARG A 108 -12.88 -14.20 7.59
N ILE A 109 -11.78 -14.09 6.84
CA ILE A 109 -11.80 -13.90 5.39
C ILE A 109 -12.62 -15.00 4.72
N ASN A 110 -12.37 -16.27 5.04
CA ASN A 110 -13.09 -17.41 4.46
C ASN A 110 -14.60 -17.41 4.74
N SER A 111 -15.02 -16.86 5.89
CA SER A 111 -16.42 -16.95 6.34
C SER A 111 -17.24 -15.69 6.13
N HIS A 112 -16.60 -14.52 6.03
CA HIS A 112 -17.28 -13.22 6.03
C HIS A 112 -16.94 -12.35 4.82
N HIS A 113 -15.96 -12.71 4.00
CA HIS A 113 -15.67 -11.96 2.78
C HIS A 113 -16.77 -12.15 1.73
N VAL A 114 -17.06 -11.10 0.97
CA VAL A 114 -18.17 -11.07 -0.01
C VAL A 114 -17.98 -12.13 -1.12
N SER A 115 -16.73 -12.37 -1.50
CA SER A 115 -16.34 -13.40 -2.47
C SER A 115 -15.49 -14.48 -1.83
N ASN A 116 -15.51 -15.68 -2.42
CA ASN A 116 -14.65 -16.78 -1.98
C ASN A 116 -13.17 -16.36 -2.09
N PRO A 117 -12.38 -16.45 -1.02
CA PRO A 117 -11.00 -16.00 -1.06
C PRO A 117 -10.14 -16.91 -1.93
N ASP A 118 -9.22 -16.30 -2.67
CA ASP A 118 -8.14 -17.00 -3.36
C ASP A 118 -6.96 -17.17 -2.38
N PHE A 119 -6.91 -18.30 -1.69
CA PHE A 119 -5.84 -18.58 -0.72
C PHE A 119 -4.46 -18.61 -1.35
N HIS A 120 -4.33 -19.07 -2.59
CA HIS A 120 -3.06 -19.05 -3.30
C HIS A 120 -2.58 -17.60 -3.51
N LYS A 121 -3.48 -16.69 -3.92
CA LYS A 121 -3.18 -15.26 -4.05
C LYS A 121 -2.80 -14.63 -2.72
N LEU A 122 -3.53 -14.93 -1.63
CA LEU A 122 -3.22 -14.41 -0.29
C LEU A 122 -1.83 -14.83 0.20
N ILE A 123 -1.49 -16.12 0.09
CA ILE A 123 -0.17 -16.63 0.47
C ILE A 123 0.93 -16.06 -0.43
N SER A 124 0.70 -15.99 -1.75
CA SER A 124 1.66 -15.43 -2.70
C SER A 124 1.93 -13.94 -2.44
N ARG A 125 0.90 -13.18 -2.05
CA ARG A 125 1.07 -11.77 -1.64
C ARG A 125 1.86 -11.67 -0.33
N GLY A 126 1.59 -12.55 0.64
CA GLY A 126 2.39 -12.67 1.86
C GLY A 126 3.87 -12.95 1.60
N CYS A 127 4.17 -13.90 0.72
CA CYS A 127 5.53 -14.19 0.27
C CYS A 127 6.20 -12.97 -0.41
N THR A 128 5.43 -12.23 -1.20
CA THR A 128 5.92 -10.99 -1.84
C THR A 128 6.29 -9.94 -0.81
N ALA A 129 5.45 -9.76 0.22
CA ALA A 129 5.74 -8.85 1.32
C ALA A 129 7.00 -9.26 2.10
N LEU A 130 7.17 -10.55 2.40
CA LEU A 130 8.38 -11.04 3.05
C LEU A 130 9.64 -10.84 2.21
N ARG A 131 9.54 -11.06 0.89
CA ARG A 131 10.65 -10.79 -0.04
C ARG A 131 11.06 -9.33 0.01
N ILE A 132 10.09 -8.41 -0.01
CA ILE A 132 10.36 -6.97 0.09
C ILE A 132 10.97 -6.64 1.45
N ALA A 133 10.38 -7.16 2.54
CA ALA A 133 10.85 -6.97 3.91
C ALA A 133 12.31 -7.38 4.06
N ILE A 134 12.67 -8.58 3.61
CA ILE A 134 14.02 -9.11 3.79
C ILE A 134 15.04 -8.37 2.93
N CYS A 135 14.64 -7.69 1.86
CA CYS A 135 15.52 -6.82 1.08
C CYS A 135 15.66 -5.41 1.70
N ASP A 136 14.85 -5.05 2.68
CA ASP A 136 14.92 -3.76 3.36
C ASP A 136 16.03 -3.74 4.44
N PRO A 137 16.97 -2.79 4.42
CA PRO A 137 18.08 -2.75 5.37
C PRO A 137 17.66 -2.59 6.83
N GLU A 138 16.61 -1.81 7.10
CA GLU A 138 16.12 -1.58 8.47
C GLU A 138 15.45 -2.85 9.01
N PHE A 139 14.64 -3.51 8.18
CA PHE A 139 14.05 -4.80 8.50
C PHE A 139 15.11 -5.88 8.74
N GLN A 140 16.16 -5.96 7.91
CA GLN A 140 17.26 -6.91 8.13
C GLN A 140 17.93 -6.69 9.48
N TYR A 141 18.24 -5.44 9.82
CA TYR A 141 18.87 -5.08 11.08
C TYR A 141 18.03 -5.52 12.29
N LEU A 142 16.72 -5.32 12.22
CA LEU A 142 15.79 -5.61 13.32
C LEU A 142 15.41 -7.09 13.41
N HIS A 143 15.14 -7.74 12.27
CA HIS A 143 14.42 -9.01 12.22
C HIS A 143 15.15 -10.12 11.46
N ALA A 144 16.17 -9.81 10.65
CA ALA A 144 16.81 -10.79 9.76
C ALA A 144 18.35 -10.65 9.74
N GLN A 145 19.00 -10.60 10.90
CA GLN A 145 20.45 -10.36 11.01
C GLN A 145 21.32 -11.39 10.28
N GLN A 146 20.75 -12.54 9.90
CA GLN A 146 21.44 -13.59 9.15
C GLN A 146 21.16 -13.53 7.65
N ALA A 147 20.48 -12.50 7.14
CA ALA A 147 20.05 -12.40 5.75
C ALA A 147 21.19 -11.94 4.82
N THR A 148 22.21 -12.78 4.62
CA THR A 148 23.21 -12.55 3.55
C THR A 148 22.56 -12.74 2.18
N PRO A 149 23.10 -12.15 1.09
CA PRO A 149 22.54 -12.32 -0.26
C PRO A 149 22.32 -13.79 -0.66
N GLU A 150 23.23 -14.69 -0.26
CA GLU A 150 23.14 -16.13 -0.54
C GLU A 150 22.01 -16.78 0.25
N ARG A 151 21.84 -16.39 1.52
CA ARG A 151 20.77 -16.89 2.40
C ARG A 151 19.41 -16.37 1.95
N ILE A 152 19.33 -15.12 1.49
CA ILE A 152 18.14 -14.55 0.87
C ILE A 152 17.79 -15.34 -0.39
N ALA A 153 18.74 -15.57 -1.30
CA ALA A 153 18.50 -16.34 -2.52
C ALA A 153 17.98 -17.77 -2.21
N LEU A 154 18.58 -18.44 -1.24
CA LEU A 154 18.13 -19.76 -0.77
C LEU A 154 16.70 -19.71 -0.20
N PHE A 155 16.39 -18.70 0.62
CA PHE A 155 15.07 -18.54 1.20
C PHE A 155 13.99 -18.28 0.13
N LEU A 156 14.29 -17.46 -0.87
CA LEU A 156 13.38 -17.20 -1.99
C LEU A 156 13.11 -18.47 -2.80
N GLU A 157 14.12 -19.32 -2.98
CA GLU A 157 13.95 -20.61 -3.64
C GLU A 157 13.07 -21.56 -2.81
N HIS A 158 13.24 -21.59 -1.49
CA HIS A 158 12.34 -22.34 -0.60
C HIS A 158 10.90 -21.85 -0.68
N ILE A 159 10.66 -20.53 -0.65
CA ILE A 159 9.33 -19.94 -0.83
C ILE A 159 8.72 -20.42 -2.15
N ARG A 160 9.48 -20.32 -3.24
CA ARG A 160 9.04 -20.72 -4.58
C ARG A 160 8.59 -22.19 -4.59
N HIS A 161 9.41 -23.08 -4.03
CA HIS A 161 9.06 -24.50 -3.92
C HIS A 161 7.83 -24.77 -3.04
N ILE A 162 7.63 -24.03 -1.96
CA ILE A 162 6.45 -24.19 -1.10
C ILE A 162 5.17 -23.77 -1.84
N VAL A 163 5.22 -22.64 -2.54
CA VAL A 163 4.05 -22.08 -3.25
C VAL A 163 3.75 -22.85 -4.54
N GLU A 164 4.75 -23.15 -5.37
CA GLU A 164 4.57 -23.87 -6.64
C GLU A 164 4.41 -25.38 -6.45
N GLY A 165 4.97 -25.95 -5.39
CA GLY A 165 4.99 -27.39 -5.16
C GLY A 165 3.66 -27.96 -4.68
N ARG A 166 2.68 -27.12 -4.32
CA ARG A 166 1.39 -27.56 -3.77
C ARG A 166 0.25 -26.66 -4.22
N LYS A 167 -0.93 -27.25 -4.34
CA LYS A 167 -2.16 -26.50 -4.50
C LYS A 167 -2.58 -25.90 -3.17
N ILE A 168 -2.74 -24.59 -3.11
CA ILE A 168 -3.22 -23.86 -1.93
C ILE A 168 -4.67 -23.45 -2.21
N GLU A 169 -5.59 -24.41 -2.08
CA GLU A 169 -7.02 -24.21 -2.41
C GLU A 169 -7.89 -24.05 -1.15
N THR A 170 -7.44 -24.58 -0.01
CA THR A 170 -8.20 -24.55 1.24
C THR A 170 -7.52 -23.72 2.32
N LEU A 171 -8.30 -23.34 3.33
CA LEU A 171 -7.79 -22.72 4.54
C LEU A 171 -6.71 -23.59 5.23
N HIS A 172 -6.84 -24.91 5.18
CA HIS A 172 -5.84 -25.81 5.76
C HIS A 172 -4.51 -25.77 5.00
N ASP A 173 -4.57 -25.73 3.66
CA ASP A 173 -3.37 -25.63 2.82
C ASP A 173 -2.65 -24.30 3.07
N ALA A 174 -3.41 -23.21 3.16
CA ALA A 174 -2.86 -21.87 3.43
C ALA A 174 -2.12 -21.81 4.78
N LYS A 175 -2.72 -22.36 5.84
CA LYS A 175 -2.10 -22.44 7.18
C LYS A 175 -0.81 -23.26 7.15
N THR A 176 -0.84 -24.39 6.45
CA THR A 176 0.30 -25.29 6.35
C THR A 176 1.45 -24.63 5.58
N ALA A 177 1.15 -23.99 4.44
CA ALA A 177 2.12 -23.26 3.65
C ALA A 177 2.77 -22.12 4.46
N ALA A 178 1.97 -21.30 5.14
CA ALA A 178 2.47 -20.23 5.99
C ALA A 178 3.39 -20.74 7.11
N SER A 179 3.04 -21.87 7.74
CA SER A 179 3.87 -22.49 8.78
C SER A 179 5.23 -22.96 8.24
N TRP A 180 5.27 -23.51 7.03
CA TRP A 180 6.55 -23.87 6.39
C TRP A 180 7.36 -22.65 5.97
N ILE A 181 6.71 -21.60 5.47
CA ILE A 181 7.37 -20.33 5.14
C ILE A 181 8.00 -19.73 6.40
N ALA A 182 7.25 -19.65 7.51
CA ALA A 182 7.75 -19.14 8.79
C ALA A 182 8.94 -19.94 9.34
N ARG A 183 8.85 -21.27 9.30
CA ARG A 183 9.98 -22.14 9.69
C ARG A 183 11.20 -21.95 8.78
N SER A 184 10.99 -21.82 7.47
CA SER A 184 12.05 -21.58 6.49
C SER A 184 12.71 -20.21 6.72
N ALA A 185 11.92 -19.17 6.96
CA ALA A 185 12.40 -17.82 7.23
C ALA A 185 13.28 -17.79 8.48
N GLN A 186 12.84 -18.44 9.56
CA GLN A 186 13.62 -18.57 10.79
C GLN A 186 14.94 -19.32 10.56
N THR A 187 14.90 -20.45 9.85
CA THR A 187 16.08 -21.31 9.66
C THR A 187 17.10 -20.68 8.71
N VAL A 188 16.63 -20.02 7.65
CA VAL A 188 17.48 -19.57 6.53
C VAL A 188 17.89 -18.11 6.67
N VAL A 189 17.05 -17.21 7.17
CA VAL A 189 17.37 -15.78 7.27
C VAL A 189 17.26 -15.23 8.69
N GLY A 190 16.86 -16.05 9.66
CA GLY A 190 16.78 -15.68 11.07
C GLY A 190 15.51 -14.90 11.45
N VAL A 191 14.55 -14.76 10.53
CA VAL A 191 13.30 -14.05 10.80
C VAL A 191 12.43 -14.88 11.74
N LEU A 192 12.06 -14.31 12.89
CA LEU A 192 11.21 -14.98 13.85
C LEU A 192 9.85 -15.36 13.22
N PRO A 193 9.29 -16.54 13.53
CA PRO A 193 8.00 -16.96 13.00
C PRO A 193 6.88 -15.95 13.27
N ALA A 194 6.88 -15.32 14.45
CA ALA A 194 5.91 -14.28 14.80
C ALA A 194 5.91 -13.09 13.82
N VAL A 195 7.10 -12.61 13.44
CA VAL A 195 7.26 -11.54 12.44
C VAL A 195 6.75 -12.01 11.09
N THR A 196 7.07 -13.25 10.70
CA THR A 196 6.61 -13.81 9.43
C THR A 196 5.08 -13.89 9.36
N PHE A 197 4.42 -14.39 10.41
CA PHE A 197 2.96 -14.47 10.46
C PHE A 197 2.30 -13.10 10.42
N LEU A 198 2.85 -12.10 11.11
CA LEU A 198 2.30 -10.75 11.09
C LEU A 198 2.46 -10.07 9.73
N GLU A 199 3.62 -10.19 9.08
CA GLU A 199 3.81 -9.65 7.73
C GLU A 199 2.90 -10.35 6.71
N MET A 200 2.74 -11.68 6.81
CA MET A 200 1.79 -12.41 5.98
C MET A 200 0.34 -12.05 6.27
N THR A 201 -0.02 -11.77 7.53
CA THR A 201 -1.37 -11.32 7.92
C THR A 201 -1.66 -9.95 7.30
N ALA A 202 -0.75 -8.99 7.49
CA ALA A 202 -0.90 -7.64 6.96
C ALA A 202 -1.00 -7.64 5.42
N ALA A 203 -0.15 -8.45 4.78
CA ALA A 203 -0.20 -8.65 3.34
C ALA A 203 -1.49 -9.38 2.89
N SER A 204 -2.01 -10.35 3.63
CA SER A 204 -3.26 -11.01 3.23
C SER A 204 -4.42 -10.03 3.25
N VAL A 205 -4.56 -9.24 4.33
CA VAL A 205 -5.65 -8.26 4.48
C VAL A 205 -5.55 -7.14 3.45
N GLY A 206 -4.38 -6.54 3.27
CA GLY A 206 -4.20 -5.40 2.36
C GLY A 206 -4.38 -5.72 0.87
N GLY A 207 -4.47 -7.00 0.52
CA GLY A 207 -4.67 -7.51 -0.85
C GLY A 207 -6.05 -8.08 -1.13
N LEU A 208 -6.99 -8.03 -0.17
CA LEU A 208 -8.36 -8.52 -0.35
C LEU A 208 -9.12 -7.67 -1.36
N ASP A 209 -9.15 -6.36 -1.12
CA ASP A 209 -9.79 -5.36 -1.96
C ASP A 209 -9.21 -3.95 -1.67
N GLU A 210 -9.77 -2.92 -2.31
CA GLU A 210 -9.32 -1.52 -2.17
C GLU A 210 -9.69 -0.87 -0.83
N TYR A 211 -10.49 -1.54 0.00
CA TYR A 211 -11.00 -0.99 1.26
C TYR A 211 -10.47 -1.74 2.49
N SER A 212 -9.89 -2.92 2.28
CA SER A 212 -9.30 -3.74 3.31
C SER A 212 -7.89 -3.26 3.64
N ALA A 213 -7.64 -3.03 4.92
CA ALA A 213 -6.34 -2.62 5.42
C ALA A 213 -6.03 -3.30 6.75
N PHE A 214 -4.77 -3.67 6.94
CA PHE A 214 -4.25 -4.04 8.24
C PHE A 214 -3.80 -2.76 8.95
N LEU A 215 -4.35 -2.51 10.13
CA LEU A 215 -4.01 -1.37 10.96
C LEU A 215 -3.20 -1.83 12.16
N THR A 216 -2.09 -1.14 12.40
CA THR A 216 -1.36 -1.23 13.67
C THR A 216 -2.18 -0.59 14.79
N THR A 217 -1.75 -0.77 16.05
CA THR A 217 -2.39 -0.13 17.20
C THR A 217 -2.40 1.39 17.10
N GLY A 218 -1.31 2.03 16.66
CA GLY A 218 -1.29 3.48 16.46
C GLY A 218 -2.27 3.92 15.38
N GLN A 219 -2.27 3.25 14.24
CA GLN A 219 -3.16 3.56 13.12
C GLN A 219 -4.64 3.36 13.47
N LEU A 220 -4.96 2.35 14.27
CA LEU A 220 -6.30 2.12 14.76
C LEU A 220 -6.76 3.24 15.71
N ASN A 221 -5.86 3.69 16.60
CA ASN A 221 -6.15 4.81 17.49
C ASN A 221 -6.35 6.12 16.70
N ASP A 222 -5.52 6.38 15.69
CA ASP A 222 -5.65 7.54 14.81
C ASP A 222 -6.98 7.50 14.04
N LEU A 223 -7.40 6.33 13.56
CA LEU A 223 -8.69 6.14 12.91
C LEU A 223 -9.86 6.42 13.88
N TYR A 224 -9.80 5.91 15.11
CA TYR A 224 -10.84 6.19 16.11
C TYR A 224 -10.88 7.67 16.50
N ALA A 225 -9.72 8.28 16.70
CA ALA A 225 -9.59 9.72 16.94
C ALA A 225 -10.26 10.54 15.83
N GLN A 226 -10.07 10.14 14.56
CA GLN A 226 -10.73 10.77 13.42
C GLN A 226 -12.25 10.60 13.43
N ILE A 227 -12.75 9.40 13.74
CA ILE A 227 -14.19 9.10 13.79
C ILE A 227 -14.89 9.85 14.93
N GLU A 228 -14.25 9.91 16.10
CA GLU A 228 -14.79 10.57 17.29
C GLU A 228 -14.64 12.10 17.24
N GLY A 229 -13.95 12.64 16.23
CA GLY A 229 -13.60 14.07 16.16
C GLY A 229 -12.58 14.50 17.22
N ASN A 230 -11.94 13.54 17.88
CA ASN A 230 -10.86 13.74 18.84
C ASN A 230 -9.53 13.88 18.09
N PHE A 231 -9.37 14.95 17.31
CA PHE A 231 -8.14 15.18 16.54
C PHE A 231 -6.92 15.24 17.47
N VAL A 232 -6.05 14.23 17.43
CA VAL A 232 -4.68 14.34 17.93
C VAL A 232 -3.85 14.97 16.81
N GLY A 233 -3.79 16.30 16.81
CA GLY A 233 -3.06 17.05 15.81
C GLY A 233 -2.93 18.52 16.19
N LEU A 234 -2.29 19.30 15.33
CA LEU A 234 -2.20 20.75 15.55
C LEU A 234 -3.55 21.46 15.34
N GLY A 235 -4.50 20.82 14.65
CA GLY A 235 -5.81 21.39 14.31
C GLY A 235 -5.77 22.29 13.08
N VAL A 236 -5.11 21.82 12.02
CA VAL A 236 -5.03 22.48 10.71
C VAL A 236 -5.53 21.56 9.61
N GLU A 237 -6.22 22.11 8.64
CA GLU A 237 -6.53 21.49 7.36
C GLU A 237 -5.49 21.93 6.33
N LEU A 238 -4.88 20.99 5.62
CA LEU A 238 -3.78 21.24 4.70
C LEU A 238 -4.13 20.82 3.28
N LYS A 239 -3.53 21.49 2.29
CA LYS A 239 -3.60 21.13 0.88
C LYS A 239 -2.20 21.22 0.26
N SER A 240 -1.88 20.34 -0.68
CA SER A 240 -0.63 20.42 -1.43
C SER A 240 -0.55 21.73 -2.24
N ALA A 241 0.60 22.39 -2.18
CA ALA A 241 0.98 23.57 -2.95
C ALA A 241 2.34 23.33 -3.64
N GLU A 242 2.76 24.24 -4.54
CA GLU A 242 4.03 24.10 -5.28
C GLU A 242 5.28 24.19 -4.38
N ASP A 243 5.17 24.87 -3.24
CA ASP A 243 6.24 25.19 -2.30
C ASP A 243 6.07 24.50 -0.93
N GLY A 244 5.16 23.53 -0.82
CA GLY A 244 4.94 22.74 0.40
C GLY A 244 3.46 22.44 0.66
N LEU A 245 3.02 22.63 1.91
CA LEU A 245 1.63 22.44 2.32
C LEU A 245 0.97 23.77 2.68
N LEU A 246 -0.09 24.13 1.97
CA LEU A 246 -0.93 25.29 2.27
C LEU A 246 -1.90 24.97 3.40
N VAL A 247 -1.95 25.82 4.42
CA VAL A 247 -2.97 25.80 5.47
C VAL A 247 -4.28 26.36 4.90
N VAL A 248 -5.28 25.51 4.71
CA VAL A 248 -6.59 25.89 4.18
C VAL A 248 -7.51 26.41 5.29
N HIS A 249 -7.44 25.78 6.46
CA HIS A 249 -8.29 26.12 7.61
C HIS A 249 -7.56 25.83 8.92
N VAL A 250 -7.74 26.67 9.92
CA VAL A 250 -7.24 26.47 11.28
C VAL A 250 -8.43 26.32 12.21
N ILE A 251 -8.47 25.22 12.96
CA ILE A 251 -9.58 24.90 13.85
C ILE A 251 -9.52 25.85 15.06
N GLN A 252 -10.64 26.50 15.37
CA GLN A 252 -10.74 27.41 16.51
C GLN A 252 -10.46 26.68 17.83
N GLY A 253 -9.66 27.27 18.71
CA GLY A 253 -9.24 26.68 19.99
C GLY A 253 -8.19 25.58 19.87
N SER A 254 -7.63 25.34 18.68
CA SER A 254 -6.59 24.33 18.45
C SER A 254 -5.19 24.79 18.91
N PRO A 255 -4.23 23.85 19.08
CA PRO A 255 -2.82 24.20 19.27
C PRO A 255 -2.26 25.10 18.17
N ALA A 256 -2.68 24.92 16.91
CA ALA A 256 -2.25 25.72 15.77
C ALA A 256 -2.71 27.17 15.86
N GLU A 257 -3.97 27.40 16.21
CA GLU A 257 -4.47 28.76 16.45
C GLU A 257 -3.68 29.42 17.59
N ARG A 258 -3.43 28.68 18.68
CA ARG A 258 -2.63 29.18 19.81
C ARG A 258 -1.16 29.45 19.44
N SER A 259 -0.60 28.74 18.45
CA SER A 259 0.73 29.03 17.93
C SER A 259 0.76 30.16 16.91
N GLY A 260 -0.41 30.68 16.52
CA GLY A 260 -0.55 31.79 15.58
C GLY A 260 -0.60 31.39 14.11
N LEU A 261 -0.79 30.10 13.78
CA LEU A 261 -1.00 29.66 12.40
C LEU A 261 -2.32 30.20 11.87
N GLN A 262 -2.34 30.57 10.59
CA GLN A 262 -3.50 31.13 9.90
C GLN A 262 -3.77 30.41 8.59
N ALA A 263 -5.02 30.47 8.13
CA ALA A 263 -5.36 30.06 6.78
C ALA A 263 -4.61 30.94 5.78
N GLY A 264 -3.93 30.32 4.82
CA GLY A 264 -3.02 30.98 3.89
C GLY A 264 -1.53 30.76 4.20
N ASP A 265 -1.17 30.22 5.36
CA ASP A 265 0.22 29.92 5.68
C ASP A 265 0.75 28.76 4.83
N HIS A 266 2.03 28.83 4.45
CA HIS A 266 2.72 27.76 3.72
C HIS A 266 3.71 27.06 4.66
N LEU A 267 3.47 25.78 4.91
CA LEU A 267 4.38 24.91 5.63
C LEU A 267 5.44 24.38 4.68
N ILE A 268 6.67 24.84 4.87
CA ILE A 268 7.84 24.50 4.04
C ILE A 268 8.71 23.39 4.66
N GLY A 269 8.45 23.00 5.91
CA GLY A 269 9.30 22.08 6.67
C GLY A 269 8.64 21.54 7.94
N ILE A 270 9.00 20.31 8.35
CA ILE A 270 8.61 19.70 9.62
C ILE A 270 9.87 19.29 10.38
N ALA A 271 10.01 19.75 11.62
CA ALA A 271 11.16 19.43 12.48
C ALA A 271 12.53 19.71 11.84
N GLY A 272 12.62 20.74 10.99
CA GLY A 272 13.84 21.11 10.26
C GLY A 272 14.06 20.35 8.95
N THR A 273 13.21 19.39 8.61
CA THR A 273 13.22 18.69 7.31
C THR A 273 12.29 19.40 6.33
N PRO A 274 12.78 19.87 5.17
CA PRO A 274 11.93 20.45 4.12
C PRO A 274 10.85 19.47 3.63
N ILE A 275 9.67 19.98 3.27
CA ILE A 275 8.55 19.20 2.70
C ILE A 275 8.63 19.24 1.17
#